data_AF-A0A6M2C6Q0-F1
#
_entry.id   AF-A0A6M2C6Q0-F1
#
_cell.length_a   1.000
_cell.length_b   1.000
_cell.length_c   1.000
_cell.angle_alpha   90.00
_cell.angle_beta   90.00
_cell.angle_gamma   90.00
#
_symmetry.space_group_name_H-M   'P 1'
#
loop_
_entity.id
_entity.type
_entity.pdbx_description
1 polymer ?
#
loop_
_entity_poly.entity_id
_entity_poly.type
_entity_poly.pdbx_seq_one_letter_code
_entity_poly.pdbx_strand_id
1 'polypeptide(L)' 'MTNPCSKYELQYKKAKETLAILKVNQAEIDLKLKTDSISADLHKKLRTVNLEIKITLNELEQAEDDIQQCELQFKLT' A
#
# COMPACT_ATOMS: atom_id res chain seq x y z
N MET A 1 -20.71 19.35 8.84
CA MET A 1 -20.78 18.72 7.51
C MET A 1 -19.58 17.83 7.37
N THR A 2 -19.77 16.53 7.13
CA THR A 2 -18.68 15.58 6.89
C THR A 2 -18.11 15.86 5.50
N ASN A 3 -16.79 15.99 5.37
CA ASN A 3 -16.14 16.14 4.06
C ASN A 3 -16.58 14.94 3.17
N PRO A 4 -17.25 15.18 2.03
CA PRO A 4 -17.75 14.10 1.19
C PRO A 4 -16.64 13.21 0.63
N CYS A 5 -15.41 13.72 0.55
CA CYS A 5 -14.23 12.98 0.11
C CYS A 5 -13.51 12.22 1.23
N SER A 6 -13.96 12.34 2.49
CA SER A 6 -13.27 11.75 3.66
C SER A 6 -13.13 10.23 3.60
N LYS A 7 -14.02 9.55 2.86
CA LYS A 7 -13.93 8.10 2.65
C LYS A 7 -12.66 7.73 1.89
N TYR A 8 -12.35 8.47 0.82
CA TYR A 8 -11.19 8.21 -0.02
C TYR A 8 -9.90 8.61 0.70
N GLU A 9 -9.91 9.70 1.47
CA GLU A 9 -8.82 10.08 2.37
C GLU A 9 -8.51 8.98 3.40
N LEU A 10 -9.54 8.35 3.98
CA LEU A 10 -9.36 7.24 4.91
C LEU A 10 -8.80 5.99 4.22
N GLN A 11 -9.23 5.69 3.00
CA GLN A 11 -8.69 4.58 2.19
C GLN A 11 -7.20 4.82 1.89
N TYR A 12 -6.85 6.02 1.43
CA TYR A 12 -5.47 6.43 1.20
C TYR A 12 -4.60 6.25 2.45
N LYS A 13 -5.07 6.76 3.60
CA LYS A 13 -4.35 6.64 4.88
C LYS A 13 -4.09 5.19 5.25
N LYS A 14 -5.11 4.33 5.15
CA LYS A 14 -4.98 2.89 5.47
C LYS A 14 -4.02 2.18 4.52
N ALA A 15 -4.11 2.44 3.22
CA ALA A 15 -3.19 1.85 2.24
C ALA A 15 -1.74 2.29 2.51
N LYS A 16 -1.53 3.54 2.94
CA LYS A 16 -0.20 4.06 3.30
C LYS A 16 0.37 3.39 4.55
N GLU A 17 -0.46 3.17 5.57
CA GLU A 17 -0.10 2.43 6.78
C GLU A 17 0.26 0.97 6.46
N THR A 18 -0.56 0.29 5.64
CA THR A 18 -0.30 -1.07 5.15
C THR A 18 1.03 -1.15 4.40
N LEU A 19 1.30 -0.20 3.48
CA LEU A 19 2.54 -0.17 2.71
C LEU A 19 3.78 -0.04 3.62
N ALA A 20 3.70 0.75 4.69
CA ALA A 20 4.80 0.89 5.64
C ALA A 20 5.11 -0.44 6.34
N ILE A 21 4.09 -1.17 6.78
CA ILE A 21 4.24 -2.49 7.39
C ILE A 21 4.85 -3.49 6.40
N LEU A 22 4.35 -3.52 5.16
CA LEU A 22 4.86 -4.42 4.13
C LEU A 22 6.34 -4.17 3.81
N LYS A 23 6.78 -2.91 3.78
CA LYS A 23 8.21 -2.58 3.58
C LYS A 23 9.09 -3.04 4.73
N VAL A 24 8.62 -2.95 5.98
CA VAL A 24 9.33 -3.50 7.13
C VAL A 24 9.45 -5.03 6.99
N ASN A 25 8.35 -5.71 6.68
CA ASN A 25 8.35 -7.16 6.47
C ASN A 25 9.29 -7.59 5.34
N GLN A 26 9.32 -6.85 4.23
CA GLN A 26 10.24 -7.07 3.11
C GLN A 26 11.69 -6.99 3.58
N ALA A 27 12.06 -5.91 4.29
CA ALA A 27 13.40 -5.69 4.79
C ALA A 27 13.85 -6.77 5.80
N GLU A 28 12.94 -7.26 6.65
CA GLU A 28 13.22 -8.37 7.55
C GLU A 28 13.49 -9.69 6.82
N ILE A 29 12.72 -9.98 5.75
CA ILE A 29 12.94 -11.17 4.93
C ILE A 29 14.29 -11.06 4.20
N ASP A 30 14.60 -9.90 3.64
CA ASP A 30 15.88 -9.63 2.98
C ASP A 30 17.06 -9.80 3.95
N LEU A 31 16.92 -9.35 5.22
CA LEU A 31 17.94 -9.56 6.24
C LEU A 31 18.14 -11.06 6.55
N LYS A 32 17.06 -11.84 6.66
CA LYS A 32 17.13 -13.30 6.89
C LYS A 32 17.76 -14.03 5.70
N LEU A 33 17.49 -13.58 4.47
CA LEU A 33 18.09 -14.12 3.25
C LEU A 33 19.59 -13.86 3.15
N LYS A 34 20.14 -12.84 3.84
CA LYS A 34 21.60 -12.67 3.93
C LYS A 34 22.28 -13.80 4.69
N THR A 35 21.59 -14.38 5.67
CA THR A 35 22.11 -15.50 6.48
C THR A 35 21.72 -16.87 5.94
N ASP A 36 20.59 -16.97 5.24
CA ASP A 36 20.08 -18.21 4.65
C ASP A 36 19.57 -17.95 3.22
N SER A 37 20.52 -17.82 2.28
CA SER A 37 20.25 -17.32 0.92
C SER A 37 19.52 -18.30 0.00
N ILE A 38 19.52 -19.59 0.34
CA ILE A 38 18.90 -20.65 -0.47
C ILE A 38 17.52 -21.07 0.07
N SER A 39 17.05 -20.43 1.14
CA SER A 39 15.76 -20.73 1.77
C SER A 39 14.59 -20.51 0.82
N ALA A 40 14.02 -21.60 0.29
CA ALA A 40 12.87 -21.55 -0.59
C ALA A 40 11.66 -20.88 0.07
N ASP A 41 11.48 -21.07 1.37
CA ASP A 41 10.39 -20.47 2.15
C ASP A 41 10.53 -18.96 2.27
N LEU A 42 11.75 -18.45 2.52
CA LEU A 42 11.99 -17.00 2.56
C LEU A 42 11.78 -16.36 1.18
N HIS A 43 12.24 -17.01 0.10
CA HIS A 43 11.99 -16.54 -1.26
C HIS A 43 10.51 -16.52 -1.62
N LYS A 44 9.75 -17.54 -1.21
CA LYS A 44 8.29 -17.57 -1.38
C LYS A 44 7.62 -16.43 -0.63
N LYS A 45 7.97 -16.21 0.65
CA LYS A 45 7.45 -15.10 1.45
C LYS A 45 7.78 -13.74 0.83
N LEU A 46 9.01 -13.55 0.36
CA LEU A 46 9.43 -12.32 -0.31
C LEU A 46 8.58 -12.04 -1.56
N ARG A 47 8.31 -13.05 -2.38
CA ARG A 47 7.43 -12.90 -3.56
C ARG A 47 6.02 -12.49 -3.18
N THR A 48 5.47 -13.08 -2.11
CA THR A 48 4.14 -12.71 -1.60
C THR A 48 4.11 -11.26 -1.12
N VAL A 49 5.06 -10.85 -0.27
CA VAL A 49 5.14 -9.45 0.22
C VAL A 49 5.34 -8.48 -0.94
N ASN A 50 6.16 -8.82 -1.93
CA ASN A 50 6.34 -7.98 -3.12
C ASN A 50 5.06 -7.82 -3.94
N LEU A 51 4.22 -8.85 -4.02
CA LEU A 51 2.93 -8.76 -4.69
C LEU A 51 1.96 -7.88 -3.90
N GLU A 52 1.89 -8.05 -2.59
CA GLU A 52 1.07 -7.22 -1.71
C GLU A 52 1.48 -5.74 -1.79
N ILE A 53 2.79 -5.44 -1.81
CA ILE A 53 3.29 -4.07 -2.01
C ILE A 53 2.77 -3.48 -3.31
N LYS A 54 2.82 -4.24 -4.42
CA LYS A 54 2.31 -3.76 -5.72
C LYS A 54 0.82 -3.49 -5.68
N ILE A 55 0.04 -4.39 -5.07
CA ILE A 55 -1.41 -4.20 -4.91
C ILE A 55 -1.68 -2.93 -4.09
N THR A 56 -1.02 -2.75 -2.95
CA THR A 56 -1.21 -1.58 -2.09
C THR A 56 -0.77 -0.28 -2.76
N LEU A 57 0.26 -0.30 -3.62
CA LEU A 57 0.63 0.87 -4.42
C LEU A 57 -0.47 1.25 -5.42
N ASN A 58 -1.08 0.26 -6.09
CA ASN A 58 -2.21 0.51 -6.98
C ASN A 58 -3.44 1.04 -6.21
N GLU A 59 -3.68 0.55 -4.99
CA GLU A 59 -4.75 1.06 -4.11
C GLU A 59 -4.50 2.51 -3.69
N LEU A 60 -3.25 2.90 -3.45
CA LEU A 60 -2.88 4.28 -3.16
C LEU A 60 -3.15 5.19 -4.36
N GLU A 61 -2.71 4.78 -5.55
CA GLU A 61 -2.95 5.52 -6.80
C GLU A 61 -4.45 5.71 -7.05
N GLN A 62 -5.23 4.63 -6.95
CA GLN A 62 -6.69 4.72 -7.10
C GLN A 62 -7.33 5.65 -6.06
N ALA A 63 -6.90 5.59 -4.80
CA ALA A 63 -7.44 6.46 -3.76
C ALA A 63 -7.06 7.93 -3.99
N GLU A 64 -5.87 8.22 -4.51
CA GLU A 64 -5.48 9.58 -4.91
C GLU A 64 -6.36 10.10 -6.06
N ASP A 65 -6.58 9.29 -7.08
CA ASP A 65 -7.46 9.62 -8.20
C ASP A 65 -8.90 9.89 -7.72
N ASP A 66 -9.44 9.03 -6.86
CA ASP A 66 -10.79 9.18 -6.32
C ASP A 66 -10.94 10.46 -5.48
N ILE A 67 -9.92 10.83 -4.69
CA ILE A 67 -9.89 12.10 -3.95
C ILE A 67 -9.94 13.27 -4.94
N GLN A 68 -9.10 13.26 -5.96
CA GLN A 68 -9.05 14.33 -6.97
C GLN A 68 -10.38 14.48 -7.70
N GLN A 69 -10.99 13.37 -8.13
CA GLN A 69 -12.30 13.39 -8.80
C GLN A 69 -13.40 13.91 -7.87
N CYS A 70 -13.41 13.47 -6.61
CA CYS A 70 -14.35 13.94 -5.62
C CYS A 70 -14.22 15.45 -5.41
N GLU A 71 -13.01 15.96 -5.17
CA GLU A 71 -12.77 17.39 -5.00
C GLU A 71 -13.18 18.22 -6.23
N LEU A 72 -12.91 17.72 -7.44
CA LEU A 72 -13.34 18.39 -8.68
C LEU A 72 -14.85 18.50 -8.78
N GLN A 73 -15.58 17.43 -8.45
CA GLN A 73 -17.04 17.45 -8.44
C GLN A 73 -17.58 18.50 -7.46
N PHE A 74 -17.07 18.54 -6.23
CA PHE A 74 -17.52 19.50 -5.22
C PHE A 74 -17.03 20.94 -5.45
N LYS A 75 -15.94 21.17 -6.20
CA LYS A 75 -15.54 22.52 -6.64
C LYS A 75 -16.40 23.06 -7.78
N LEU A 76 -17.08 22.19 -8.52
CA LEU A 76 -17.98 22.55 -9.63
C LEU A 76 -19.46 22.67 -9.20
N THR A 77 -19.78 22.42 -7.93
CA THR A 77 -21.13 22.54 -7.36
C THR A 77 -21.25 23.77 -6.48
#